data_AF-A0A2V9S6Z4-F1
#
_entry.id   AF-A0A2V9S6Z4-F1
#
_cell.length_a   1.000
_cell.length_b   1.000
_cell.length_c   1.000
_cell.angle_alpha   90.00
_cell.angle_beta   90.00
_cell.angle_gamma   90.00
#
_symmetry.space_group_name_H-M   'P 1'
#
loop_
_entity.id
_entity.type
_entity.pdbx_description
1 polymer ?
#
loop_
_entity_poly.entity_id
_entity_poly.type
_entity_poly.pdbx_seq_one_letter_code
_entity_poly.pdbx_strand_id
1 'polypeptide(L)'
;MAVAGTAKAASPGNVTSAKRLSKVLNELRSVQKLLASGERLDPRILTDFRDALNHVRNTAWSAHQYIALQGTEQGPTNVLSVLAGERVRAAYQLCQAIQADLKSNDVKFQPGQLVQLCLAAQALIETLGKVIGKLE
;
A
#
# COMPACT_ATOMS: atom_id res chain seq x y z
N MET A 1 -24.61 14.11 -36.11
CA MET A 1 -23.78 12.88 -36.09
C MET A 1 -23.26 12.69 -34.67
N ALA A 2 -23.77 11.71 -33.95
CA ALA A 2 -23.35 11.38 -32.59
C ALA A 2 -22.45 10.14 -32.65
N VAL A 3 -21.20 10.25 -32.20
CA VAL A 3 -20.34 9.09 -31.99
C VAL A 3 -20.50 8.68 -30.53
N ALA A 4 -21.29 7.62 -30.31
CA ALA A 4 -21.44 6.98 -29.03
C ALA A 4 -20.12 6.27 -28.67
N GLY A 5 -19.41 6.78 -27.68
CA GLY A 5 -18.28 6.09 -27.06
C GLY A 5 -18.79 4.84 -26.35
N THR A 6 -18.50 3.67 -26.92
CA THR A 6 -18.83 2.38 -26.31
C THR A 6 -17.91 2.17 -25.10
N ALA A 7 -18.47 2.33 -23.91
CA ALA A 7 -17.85 1.85 -22.68
C ALA A 7 -17.65 0.34 -22.82
N LYS A 8 -16.40 -0.09 -23.00
CA LYS A 8 -16.02 -1.50 -23.11
C LYS A 8 -16.45 -2.21 -21.81
N ALA A 9 -17.48 -3.04 -21.91
CA ALA A 9 -17.97 -3.83 -20.79
C ALA A 9 -16.81 -4.60 -20.14
N ALA A 10 -16.70 -4.52 -18.82
CA ALA A 10 -15.64 -5.18 -18.07
C ALA A 10 -15.59 -6.68 -18.41
N SER A 11 -14.42 -7.17 -18.82
CA SER A 11 -14.22 -8.58 -19.14
C SER A 11 -14.68 -9.48 -17.97
N PRO A 12 -15.35 -10.63 -18.23
CA PRO A 12 -15.83 -11.53 -17.18
C PRO A 12 -14.74 -12.01 -16.21
N GLY A 13 -13.47 -12.01 -16.64
CA GLY A 13 -12.31 -12.25 -15.77
C GLY A 13 -12.13 -11.16 -14.69
N ASN A 14 -12.35 -9.89 -15.03
CA ASN A 14 -12.24 -8.78 -14.06
C ASN A 14 -13.37 -8.81 -13.03
N VAL A 15 -14.59 -9.09 -13.47
CA VAL A 15 -15.76 -9.16 -12.59
C VAL A 15 -15.58 -10.27 -11.55
N THR A 16 -15.01 -11.41 -11.97
CA THR A 16 -14.70 -12.55 -11.09
C THR A 16 -13.61 -12.21 -10.08
N SER A 17 -12.52 -11.58 -10.53
CA SER A 17 -11.40 -11.15 -9.68
C SER A 17 -11.83 -10.09 -8.66
N ALA A 18 -12.63 -9.09 -9.06
CA ALA A 18 -13.16 -8.06 -8.16
C ALA A 18 -14.06 -8.65 -7.08
N LYS A 19 -14.96 -9.58 -7.46
CA LYS A 19 -15.85 -10.27 -6.51
C LYS A 19 -15.05 -11.10 -5.50
N ARG A 20 -14.03 -11.84 -5.96
CA ARG A 20 -13.16 -12.66 -5.10
C ARG A 20 -12.35 -11.80 -4.14
N LEU A 21 -11.78 -10.69 -4.62
CA LEU A 21 -11.03 -9.75 -3.81
C LEU A 21 -11.91 -9.10 -2.72
N SER A 22 -13.12 -8.68 -3.07
CA SER A 22 -14.08 -8.12 -2.11
C SER A 22 -14.40 -9.12 -0.99
N LYS A 23 -14.62 -10.40 -1.35
CA LYS A 23 -14.83 -11.47 -0.37
C LYS A 23 -13.64 -11.62 0.59
N VAL A 24 -12.42 -11.72 0.06
CA VAL A 24 -11.19 -11.87 0.86
C VAL A 24 -10.98 -10.67 1.78
N LEU A 25 -11.17 -9.44 1.28
CA LEU A 25 -11.04 -8.24 2.10
C LEU A 25 -12.07 -8.19 3.24
N ASN A 26 -13.29 -8.66 3.01
CA ASN A 26 -14.31 -8.75 4.05
C ASN A 26 -13.95 -9.81 5.10
N GLU A 27 -13.44 -10.97 4.69
CA GLU A 27 -12.95 -12.01 5.60
C GLU A 27 -11.79 -11.48 6.46
N LEU A 28 -10.80 -10.82 5.84
CA LEU A 28 -9.67 -10.25 6.58
C LEU A 28 -10.09 -9.13 7.56
N ARG A 29 -11.10 -8.32 7.21
CA ARG A 29 -11.68 -7.36 8.16
C ARG A 29 -12.40 -8.04 9.32
N SER A 30 -13.07 -9.17 9.06
CA SER A 30 -13.69 -9.97 10.13
C SER A 30 -12.62 -10.48 11.10
N VAL A 31 -11.52 -11.03 10.56
CA VAL A 31 -10.36 -11.45 11.34
C VAL A 31 -9.78 -10.28 12.14
N GLN A 32 -9.62 -9.10 11.55
CA GLN A 32 -9.16 -7.90 12.26
C GLN A 32 -10.02 -7.58 13.49
N LYS A 33 -11.35 -7.67 13.37
CA LYS A 33 -12.28 -7.42 14.48
C LYS A 33 -12.12 -8.46 15.58
N LEU A 34 -11.99 -9.74 15.21
CA LEU A 34 -11.78 -10.83 16.17
C LEU A 34 -10.45 -10.65 16.93
N LEU A 35 -9.38 -10.31 16.22
CA LEU A 35 -8.07 -10.01 16.82
C LEU A 35 -8.14 -8.81 17.77
N ALA A 36 -8.87 -7.75 17.39
CA ALA A 36 -9.06 -6.57 18.23
C ALA A 36 -9.91 -6.85 19.48
N SER A 37 -10.81 -7.85 19.43
CA SER A 37 -11.65 -8.25 20.57
C SER A 37 -10.99 -9.27 21.51
N GLY A 38 -9.85 -9.86 21.12
CA GLY A 38 -9.14 -10.83 21.93
C GLY A 38 -8.36 -10.15 23.05
N GLU A 39 -8.54 -10.60 24.30
CA GLU A 39 -7.62 -10.25 25.37
C GLU A 39 -6.26 -10.89 25.07
N ARG A 40 -5.18 -10.09 25.05
CA ARG A 40 -3.73 -10.46 25.01
C ARG A 40 -2.96 -10.25 23.70
N LEU A 41 -3.49 -9.61 22.65
CA LEU A 41 -2.63 -9.24 21.51
C LEU A 41 -1.88 -7.92 21.78
N ASP A 42 -0.58 -7.89 21.50
CA ASP A 42 0.21 -6.66 21.55
C ASP A 42 -0.37 -5.63 20.54
N PRO A 43 -0.64 -4.38 20.96
CA PRO A 43 -1.19 -3.33 20.09
C PRO A 43 -0.35 -3.06 18.83
N ARG A 44 0.96 -3.31 18.88
CA ARG A 44 1.87 -3.20 17.71
C ARG A 44 1.51 -4.21 16.63
N ILE A 45 1.20 -5.44 17.02
CA ILE A 45 0.77 -6.50 16.09
C ILE A 45 -0.56 -6.12 15.42
N LEU A 46 -1.51 -5.56 16.18
CA LEU A 46 -2.78 -5.08 15.62
C LEU A 46 -2.60 -3.93 14.63
N THR A 47 -1.66 -3.03 14.92
CA THR A 47 -1.30 -1.91 14.06
C THR A 47 -0.71 -2.40 12.74
N ASP A 48 0.29 -3.29 12.81
CA ASP A 48 0.91 -3.88 11.62
C ASP A 48 -0.09 -4.67 10.77
N PHE A 49 -0.95 -5.45 11.41
CA PHE A 49 -1.99 -6.20 10.70
C PHE A 49 -2.95 -5.28 9.95
N ARG A 50 -3.40 -4.20 10.60
CA ARG A 50 -4.26 -3.19 9.97
C ARG A 50 -3.55 -2.50 8.80
N ASP A 51 -2.29 -2.17 8.96
CA ASP A 51 -1.53 -1.44 7.95
C ASP A 51 -1.24 -2.32 6.72
N ALA A 52 -0.96 -3.61 6.92
CA ALA A 52 -0.89 -4.60 5.86
C ALA A 52 -2.24 -4.75 5.11
N LEU A 53 -3.35 -4.83 5.83
CA LEU A 53 -4.71 -4.85 5.27
C LEU A 53 -5.01 -3.62 4.42
N ASN A 54 -4.62 -2.44 4.90
CA ASN A 54 -4.75 -1.19 4.16
C ASN A 54 -3.93 -1.21 2.87
N HIS A 55 -2.70 -1.72 2.93
CA HIS A 55 -1.87 -1.86 1.75
C HIS A 55 -2.48 -2.80 0.71
N VAL A 56 -2.99 -3.97 1.12
CA VAL A 56 -3.68 -4.92 0.23
C VAL A 56 -4.92 -4.28 -0.40
N ARG A 57 -5.73 -3.55 0.37
CA ARG A 57 -6.91 -2.84 -0.16
C ARG A 57 -6.52 -1.80 -1.21
N ASN A 58 -5.51 -0.99 -0.92
CA ASN A 58 -5.10 0.11 -1.80
C ASN A 58 -4.49 -0.43 -3.10
N THR A 59 -3.59 -1.41 -3.01
CA THR A 59 -3.00 -2.07 -4.18
C THR A 59 -4.04 -2.76 -5.05
N ALA A 60 -5.02 -3.42 -4.44
CA ALA A 60 -6.05 -4.12 -5.19
C ALA A 60 -7.08 -3.18 -5.82
N TRP A 61 -7.37 -2.03 -5.18
CA TRP A 61 -8.10 -0.92 -5.80
C TRP A 61 -7.33 -0.36 -6.99
N SER A 62 -6.02 -0.10 -6.85
CA SER A 62 -5.17 0.36 -7.97
C SER A 62 -5.16 -0.65 -9.12
N ALA A 63 -5.05 -1.95 -8.84
CA ALA A 63 -5.09 -2.98 -9.88
C ALA A 63 -6.44 -2.97 -10.64
N HIS A 64 -7.55 -2.87 -9.91
CA HIS A 64 -8.87 -2.78 -10.53
C HIS A 64 -9.02 -1.52 -11.38
N GLN A 65 -8.59 -0.37 -10.87
CA GLN A 65 -8.67 0.91 -11.56
C GLN A 65 -7.77 0.93 -12.81
N TYR A 66 -6.56 0.36 -12.71
CA TYR A 66 -5.64 0.22 -13.84
C TYR A 66 -6.29 -0.56 -14.99
N ILE A 67 -6.95 -1.68 -14.66
CA ILE A 67 -7.62 -2.49 -15.67
C ILE A 67 -8.86 -1.78 -16.24
N ALA A 68 -9.63 -1.07 -15.41
CA ALA A 68 -10.81 -0.32 -15.86
C ALA A 68 -10.49 0.85 -16.78
N LEU A 69 -9.30 1.47 -16.62
CA LEU A 69 -8.82 2.58 -17.44
C LEU A 69 -8.02 2.13 -18.68
N GLN A 70 -7.79 0.82 -18.86
CA GLN A 70 -7.18 0.30 -20.08
C GLN A 70 -8.13 0.50 -21.27
N GLY A 71 -7.88 1.57 -22.03
CA GLY A 71 -8.68 1.96 -23.20
C GLY A 71 -9.45 3.26 -23.07
N THR A 72 -9.29 4.03 -21.97
CA THR A 72 -9.87 5.38 -21.83
C THR A 72 -8.77 6.45 -21.89
N GLU A 73 -9.08 7.65 -22.40
CA GLU A 73 -8.14 8.78 -22.54
C GLU A 73 -7.58 9.27 -21.19
N GLN A 74 -8.20 8.91 -20.07
CA GLN A 74 -7.77 9.30 -18.71
C GLN A 74 -6.51 8.58 -18.21
N GLY A 75 -5.98 7.61 -18.98
CA GLY A 75 -4.60 7.14 -18.87
C GLY A 75 -4.26 6.29 -17.62
N PRO A 76 -3.55 5.15 -17.78
CA PRO A 76 -3.05 4.36 -16.65
C PRO A 76 -2.07 5.13 -15.72
N THR A 77 -1.54 6.26 -16.19
CA THR A 77 -0.55 7.11 -15.49
C THR A 77 -1.06 7.60 -14.13
N ASN A 78 -2.33 7.95 -14.00
CA ASN A 78 -2.89 8.45 -12.73
C ASN A 78 -2.87 7.36 -11.64
N VAL A 79 -3.16 6.11 -12.00
CA VAL A 79 -3.16 4.99 -11.05
C VAL A 79 -1.76 4.69 -10.51
N LEU A 80 -0.73 4.80 -11.37
CA LEU A 80 0.65 4.61 -10.95
C LEU A 80 1.12 5.71 -9.99
N SER A 81 0.70 6.96 -10.20
CA SER A 81 0.97 8.06 -9.27
C SER A 81 0.30 7.84 -7.91
N VAL A 82 -0.96 7.38 -7.89
CA VAL A 82 -1.64 7.02 -6.62
C VAL A 82 -0.89 5.89 -5.91
N LEU A 83 -0.47 4.85 -6.64
CA LEU A 83 0.30 3.75 -6.06
C LEU A 83 1.66 4.23 -5.51
N ALA A 84 2.33 5.16 -6.19
CA ALA A 84 3.55 5.77 -5.70
C ALA A 84 3.32 6.56 -4.40
N GLY A 85 2.26 7.37 -4.32
CA GLY A 85 1.88 8.08 -3.10
C GLY A 85 1.61 7.13 -1.92
N GLU A 86 0.93 6.01 -2.18
CA GLU A 86 0.69 4.98 -1.16
C GLU A 86 1.98 4.31 -0.67
N ARG A 87 2.98 4.09 -1.55
CA ARG A 87 4.30 3.58 -1.15
C ARG A 87 5.03 4.59 -0.26
N VAL A 88 4.97 5.89 -0.57
CA VAL A 88 5.56 6.94 0.27
C VAL A 88 4.89 6.95 1.65
N ARG A 89 3.55 6.89 1.71
CA ARG A 89 2.80 6.82 2.97
C ARG A 89 3.18 5.59 3.80
N ALA A 90 3.25 4.42 3.17
CA ALA A 90 3.61 3.17 3.83
C ALA A 90 5.06 3.20 4.33
N ALA A 91 6.00 3.71 3.52
CA ALA A 91 7.39 3.87 3.92
C ALA A 91 7.52 4.80 5.13
N TYR A 92 6.81 5.93 5.15
CA TYR A 92 6.79 6.84 6.29
C TYR A 92 6.32 6.16 7.58
N GLN A 93 5.18 5.45 7.52
CA GLN A 93 4.66 4.72 8.68
C GLN A 93 5.63 3.65 9.19
N LEU A 94 6.24 2.89 8.28
CA LEU A 94 7.21 1.87 8.64
C LEU A 94 8.48 2.47 9.25
N CYS A 95 8.97 3.60 8.74
CA CYS A 95 10.08 4.32 9.35
C CYS A 95 9.76 4.77 10.77
N GLN A 96 8.53 5.24 11.05
CA GLN A 96 8.12 5.60 12.41
C GLN A 96 8.09 4.39 13.34
N ALA A 97 7.55 3.24 12.88
CA ALA A 97 7.53 2.01 13.65
C ALA A 97 8.96 1.53 13.99
N ILE A 98 9.85 1.49 13.00
CA ILE A 98 11.25 1.11 13.19
C ILE A 98 11.95 2.07 14.16
N GLN A 99 11.69 3.38 14.07
CA GLN A 99 12.25 4.35 15.03
C GLN A 99 11.76 4.12 16.46
N ALA A 100 10.51 3.71 16.65
CA ALA A 100 9.99 3.36 17.97
C ALA A 100 10.66 2.09 18.51
N ASP A 101 10.83 1.08 17.67
CA ASP A 101 11.47 -0.18 18.04
C ASP A 101 12.96 0.00 18.35
N LEU A 102 13.68 0.86 17.61
CA LEU A 102 15.09 1.20 17.90
C LEU A 102 15.29 1.87 19.27
N LYS A 103 14.24 2.50 19.81
CA LYS A 103 14.25 3.10 21.16
C LYS A 103 13.80 2.11 22.24
N SER A 104 13.25 0.95 21.85
CA SER A 104 12.79 -0.07 22.78
C SER A 104 13.95 -0.97 23.19
N ASN A 105 14.05 -1.24 24.49
CA ASN A 105 15.02 -2.21 25.03
C ASN A 105 14.59 -3.67 24.80
N ASP A 106 13.33 -3.89 24.42
CA ASP A 106 12.74 -5.22 24.25
C ASP A 106 12.91 -5.77 22.83
N VAL A 107 13.36 -4.94 21.89
CA VAL A 107 13.54 -5.32 20.48
C VAL A 107 15.03 -5.50 20.18
N LYS A 108 15.41 -6.72 19.79
CA LYS A 108 16.78 -7.04 19.36
C LYS A 108 16.87 -7.09 17.85
N PHE A 109 17.60 -6.13 17.29
CA PHE A 109 17.88 -6.09 15.87
C PHE A 109 19.15 -6.87 15.51
N GLN A 110 19.18 -7.45 14.32
CA GLN A 110 20.42 -7.93 13.71
C GLN A 110 21.18 -6.72 13.14
N PRO A 111 22.45 -6.46 13.54
CA PRO A 111 23.20 -5.29 13.08
C PRO A 111 23.26 -5.16 11.56
N GLY A 112 23.39 -6.28 10.83
CA GLY A 112 23.43 -6.28 9.37
C GLY A 112 22.16 -5.73 8.71
N GLN A 113 20.98 -5.99 9.28
CA GLN A 113 19.71 -5.47 8.76
C GLN A 113 19.63 -3.94 8.94
N LEU A 114 20.15 -3.42 10.06
CA LEU A 114 20.20 -1.97 10.30
C LEU A 114 21.16 -1.27 9.33
N VAL A 115 22.31 -1.89 9.04
CA VAL A 115 23.26 -1.38 8.04
C VAL A 115 22.61 -1.32 6.66
N GLN A 116 21.93 -2.39 6.24
CA GLN A 116 21.22 -2.43 4.95
C GLN A 116 20.15 -1.34 4.86
N LEU A 117 19.36 -1.17 5.92
CA LEU A 117 18.34 -0.11 5.98
C LEU A 117 18.97 1.29 5.91
N CYS A 118 20.09 1.50 6.61
CA CYS A 118 20.81 2.77 6.59
C CYS A 118 21.29 3.13 5.18
N LEU A 119 21.90 2.18 4.47
CA LEU A 119 22.35 2.38 3.09
C LEU A 119 21.18 2.68 2.14
N ALA A 120 20.07 1.94 2.26
CA ALA A 120 18.87 2.20 1.47
C ALA A 120 18.26 3.58 1.76
N ALA A 121 18.23 3.99 3.03
CA ALA A 121 17.72 5.29 3.44
C ALA A 121 18.59 6.44 2.92
N GLN A 122 19.92 6.31 2.94
CA GLN A 122 20.83 7.31 2.38
C GLN A 122 20.62 7.51 0.88
N ALA A 123 20.52 6.42 0.11
CA ALA A 123 20.25 6.48 -1.33
C ALA A 123 18.88 7.13 -1.63
N LEU A 124 17.87 6.83 -0.79
CA LEU A 124 16.55 7.45 -0.91
C LEU A 124 16.60 8.95 -0.60
N ILE A 125 17.29 9.38 0.46
CA ILE A 125 17.47 10.79 0.82
C ILE A 125 18.13 11.56 -0.32
N GLU A 126 19.19 11.03 -0.92
CA GLU A 126 19.86 11.66 -2.05
C GLU A 126 18.90 11.87 -3.24
N THR A 127 18.10 10.84 -3.54
CA THR A 127 17.14 10.89 -4.64
C THR A 127 15.99 11.85 -4.35
N LEU A 128 15.47 11.87 -3.12
CA LEU A 128 14.43 12.80 -2.68
C LEU A 128 14.91 14.25 -2.76
N GLY A 129 16.14 14.54 -2.30
CA GLY A 129 16.72 15.88 -2.39
C GLY A 129 16.79 16.40 -3.83
N LYS A 130 17.18 15.54 -4.78
CA LYS A 130 17.20 15.86 -6.22
C LYS A 130 15.82 16.14 -6.81
N VAL A 131 14.77 15.49 -6.30
CA VAL A 131 13.39 15.69 -6.79
C VAL A 131 12.77 16.93 -6.17
N ILE A 132 12.91 17.12 -4.85
CA ILE A 132 12.37 18.28 -4.14
C ILE A 132 13.04 19.57 -4.62
N GLY A 133 14.36 19.60 -4.78
CA GLY A 133 15.06 20.77 -5.32
C GLY A 133 14.77 21.09 -6.79
N LYS A 134 13.98 20.26 -7.50
CA LYS A 134 13.42 20.56 -8.83
C LYS A 134 11.97 21.06 -8.77
N LEU A 135 11.31 20.93 -7.63
CA LEU A 135 9.94 21.38 -7.37
C LEU A 135 9.91 22.79 -6.78
N GLU A 136 11.04 23.26 -6.24
CA GLU A 136 11.33 24.65 -5.85
C GLU A 136 11.90 25.46 -7.03
#